data_AF-Q9ND38-F1
#
_entry.id   AF-Q9ND38-F1
#
_cell.length_a   1.000
_cell.length_b   1.000
_cell.length_c   1.000
_cell.angle_alpha   90.00
_cell.angle_beta   90.00
_cell.angle_gamma   90.00
#
_symmetry.space_group_name_H-M   'P 1'
#
loop_
_entity.id
_entity.type
_entity.pdbx_description
1 polymer ?
#
loop_
_entity_poly.entity_id
_entity_poly.type
_entity_poly.pdbx_seq_one_letter_code
_entity_poly.pdbx_strand_id
1 'polypeptide(L)' 'PYRRLHVCDYNLENINDYKNINNHTLLADVCLAAKHEGQSITQDYPKYQAQYASSFSPSQICTMLARSFADIG' A
#
# COMPACT_ATOMS: atom_id res chain seq x y z
N PRO A 1 -11.40 3.55 -6.94
CA PRO A 1 -10.98 4.48 -5.85
C PRO A 1 -9.71 5.23 -6.28
N TYR A 2 -9.59 6.53 -6.03
CA TYR A 2 -8.39 7.30 -6.43
C TYR A 2 -7.07 6.67 -5.98
N ARG A 3 -7.06 6.10 -4.78
CA ARG A 3 -5.88 5.44 -4.22
C ARG A 3 -5.51 4.12 -4.89
N ARG A 4 -6.47 3.40 -5.46
CA ARG A 4 -6.22 2.17 -6.26
C ARG A 4 -5.58 2.49 -7.62
N LEU A 5 -5.68 3.73 -8.10
CA LEU A 5 -5.00 4.16 -9.33
C LEU A 5 -3.50 4.41 -9.12
N HIS A 6 -3.06 4.51 -7.86
CA HIS A 6 -1.69 4.86 -7.47
C HIS A 6 -1.17 3.88 -6.42
N VAL A 7 -1.41 2.59 -6.64
CA VAL A 7 -0.84 1.54 -5.78
C VAL A 7 0.68 1.53 -5.98
N CYS A 8 1.43 1.34 -4.90
CA CYS A 8 2.88 1.20 -4.91
C CYS A 8 3.27 -0.24 -5.33
N ASP A 9 2.82 -0.67 -6.50
CA ASP A 9 3.06 -2.00 -7.09
C ASP A 9 4.08 -1.96 -8.23
N TYR A 10 4.75 -0.83 -8.47
CA TYR A 10 5.74 -0.68 -9.53
C TYR A 10 6.80 -1.80 -9.53
N ASN A 11 7.24 -2.26 -8.35
CA ASN A 11 8.18 -3.36 -8.26
C ASN A 11 7.59 -4.70 -8.72
N LEU A 12 6.27 -4.90 -8.60
CA LEU A 12 5.51 -6.03 -9.14
C LEU A 12 5.29 -5.90 -10.66
N GLU A 13 5.05 -4.69 -11.17
CA GLU A 13 4.91 -4.42 -12.60
C GLU A 13 6.22 -4.65 -13.39
N ASN A 14 7.37 -4.43 -12.74
CA ASN A 14 8.70 -4.54 -13.35
C ASN A 14 9.37 -5.91 -13.16
N ILE A 15 8.62 -6.91 -12.70
CA ILE A 15 9.11 -8.29 -12.64
C ILE A 15 9.15 -8.87 -14.07
N ASN A 16 10.16 -8.46 -14.84
CA ASN A 16 10.36 -8.88 -16.23
C ASN A 16 11.18 -10.17 -16.38
N ASP A 17 11.80 -10.64 -15.30
CA ASP A 17 12.70 -11.79 -15.36
C ASP A 17 12.01 -13.06 -14.86
N TYR A 18 11.09 -13.58 -15.67
CA TYR A 18 10.35 -14.83 -15.40
C TYR A 18 11.25 -16.03 -15.06
N LYS A 19 12.54 -16.00 -15.43
CA LYS A 19 13.52 -17.04 -15.05
C LYS A 19 13.95 -16.98 -13.59
N ASN A 20 13.85 -15.82 -12.95
CA ASN A 20 14.26 -15.57 -11.57
C ASN A 20 13.08 -15.36 -10.60
N ILE A 21 11.84 -15.49 -11.09
CA ILE A 21 10.65 -15.53 -10.24
C ILE A 21 10.50 -16.92 -9.64
N ASN A 22 10.66 -17.03 -8.34
CA ASN A 22 10.24 -18.17 -7.53
C ASN A 22 9.41 -17.65 -6.35
N ASN A 23 8.83 -18.55 -5.55
CA ASN A 23 7.97 -18.14 -4.43
C ASN A 23 8.66 -17.18 -3.45
N HIS A 24 9.99 -17.25 -3.31
CA HIS A 24 10.73 -16.39 -2.38
C HIS A 24 10.95 -14.98 -2.95
N THR A 25 11.29 -14.85 -4.23
CA THR A 25 11.47 -13.55 -4.87
C THR A 25 10.13 -12.83 -5.03
N LEU A 26 9.09 -13.56 -5.43
CA LEU A 26 7.73 -13.01 -5.50
C LEU A 26 7.23 -12.54 -4.13
N LEU A 27 7.45 -13.32 -3.07
CA LEU A 27 7.05 -12.93 -1.71
C LEU A 27 7.81 -11.68 -1.25
N ALA A 28 9.09 -11.55 -1.59
CA ALA A 28 9.88 -10.37 -1.26
C ALA A 28 9.31 -9.12 -1.97
N ASP A 29 8.95 -9.23 -3.24
CA ASP A 29 8.36 -8.12 -4.00
C ASP A 29 6.97 -7.74 -3.47
N VAL A 30 6.11 -8.71 -3.14
CA VAL A 30 4.81 -8.44 -2.51
C VAL A 30 4.97 -7.76 -1.16
N CYS A 31 5.90 -8.24 -0.32
CA CYS A 31 6.20 -7.59 0.96
C CYS A 31 6.73 -6.17 0.78
N LEU A 32 7.55 -5.94 -0.25
CA LEU A 32 8.11 -4.63 -0.55
C LEU A 32 7.01 -3.65 -0.99
N ALA A 33 6.11 -4.08 -1.87
CA ALA A 33 4.95 -3.29 -2.29
C ALA A 33 4.06 -2.95 -1.09
N ALA A 34 3.74 -3.94 -0.24
CA ALA A 34 2.93 -3.75 0.97
C ALA A 34 3.57 -2.77 1.96
N LYS A 35 4.90 -2.83 2.11
CA LYS A 35 5.65 -1.88 2.94
C LYS A 35 5.54 -0.45 2.39
N HIS A 36 5.76 -0.26 1.09
CA HIS A 36 5.67 1.06 0.47
C HIS A 36 4.26 1.65 0.56
N GLU A 37 3.22 0.83 0.33
CA GLU A 37 1.84 1.27 0.50
C GLU A 37 1.52 1.67 1.95
N GLY A 38 1.94 0.84 2.91
CA GLY A 38 1.76 1.16 4.33
C GLY A 38 2.46 2.47 4.73
N GLN A 39 3.67 2.71 4.21
CA GLN A 39 4.41 3.95 4.45
C GLN A 39 3.73 5.17 3.82
N SER A 40 3.27 5.08 2.57
CA SER A 40 2.56 6.15 1.87
C SER A 40 1.32 6.59 2.66
N ILE A 41 0.49 5.63 3.08
CA ILE A 41 -0.73 5.90 3.87
C ILE A 41 -0.39 6.53 5.22
N THR A 42 0.66 6.04 5.88
CA THR A 42 1.08 6.55 7.20
C THR A 42 1.67 7.96 7.10
N GLN A 43 2.36 8.29 6.01
CA GLN A 43 2.93 9.62 5.79
C GLN A 43 1.85 10.68 5.52
N ASP A 44 0.76 10.31 4.85
CA ASP A 44 -0.36 11.21 4.61
C ASP A 44 -1.34 11.29 5.78
N TYR A 45 -1.28 10.35 6.74
CA TYR A 45 -2.15 10.32 7.91
C TYR A 45 -2.19 11.64 8.71
N PRO A 46 -1.06 12.33 9.03
CA PRO A 46 -1.11 13.61 9.72
C PRO A 46 -1.86 14.70 8.95
N LYS A 47 -1.80 14.68 7.61
CA LYS A 47 -2.54 15.63 6.76
C LYS A 47 -4.04 15.39 6.88
N TYR A 48 -4.47 14.12 6.83
CA TYR A 48 -5.87 13.75 7.02
C TYR A 48 -6.37 14.06 8.44
N GLN A 49 -5.55 13.82 9.46
CA GLN A 49 -5.88 14.17 10.83
C GLN A 49 -6.06 15.67 11.02
N ALA A 50 -5.20 16.49 10.40
CA ALA A 50 -5.32 17.95 10.44
C ALA A 50 -6.54 18.47 9.66
N GLN A 51 -6.80 17.92 8.47
CA GLN A 51 -7.89 18.34 7.59
C GLN A 51 -9.28 17.94 8.13
N TYR A 52 -9.37 16.80 8.83
CA TYR A 52 -10.63 16.23 9.31
C TYR A 52 -10.69 16.13 10.83
N ALA A 53 -9.94 16.95 11.58
CA ALA A 53 -9.75 16.85 13.03
C ALA A 53 -11.06 16.68 13.85
N SER A 54 -12.18 17.25 13.39
CA SER A 54 -13.49 17.14 14.04
C SER A 54 -14.23 15.82 13.80
N SER A 55 -13.84 15.05 12.79
CA SER A 55 -14.52 13.82 12.31
C SER A 55 -13.57 12.64 12.13
N PHE A 56 -12.29 12.84 12.41
CA PHE A 56 -11.25 11.86 12.19
C PHE A 56 -11.26 10.81 13.30
N SER A 57 -11.39 9.54 12.93
CA SER A 57 -11.27 8.41 13.87
C SER A 57 -9.99 7.64 13.57
N PRO A 58 -9.22 7.24 14.61
CA PRO A 58 -8.08 6.34 14.43
C PRO A 58 -8.42 5.06 13.65
N SER A 59 -9.66 4.57 13.70
CA SER A 59 -10.10 3.39 12.92
C SER A 59 -10.10 3.59 11.40
N GLN A 60 -10.10 4.83 10.92
CA GLN A 60 -10.07 5.15 9.49
C GLN A 60 -8.72 4.78 8.86
N ILE A 61 -7.60 4.91 9.60
CA ILE A 61 -6.29 4.49 9.09
C ILE A 61 -6.24 2.97 8.87
N CYS A 62 -6.77 2.20 9.83
CA CYS A 62 -6.85 0.74 9.72
C CYS A 62 -7.72 0.32 8.53
N THR A 63 -8.81 1.06 8.27
CA THR A 63 -9.67 0.82 7.11
C THR A 63 -8.94 1.10 5.79
N MET A 64 -8.13 2.16 5.75
CA MET A 64 -7.32 2.48 4.57
C MET A 64 -6.24 1.42 4.33
N LEU A 65 -5.52 1.01 5.38
CA LEU A 65 -4.52 -0.06 5.31
C LEU A 65 -5.13 -1.39 4.84
N ALA A 66 -6.29 -1.79 5.40
CA ALA A 66 -6.97 -3.01 5.01
C ALA A 66 -7.40 -3.01 3.53
N ARG A 67 -7.90 -1.87 3.04
CA ARG A 67 -8.25 -1.71 1.61
C ARG A 67 -7.03 -1.77 0.71
N SER A 68 -5.89 -1.18 1.09
CA SER A 68 -4.66 -1.28 0.29
C SER A 68 -4.09 -2.69 0.29
N PHE A 69 -4.14 -3.40 1.43
CA PHE A 69 -3.77 -4.81 1.47
C PHE A 69 -4.62 -5.66 0.51
N ALA A 70 -5.93 -5.41 0.45
CA ALA A 70 -6.84 -6.06 -0.50
C ALA A 70 -6.65 -5.64 -1.97
N ASP A 71 -5.97 -4.52 -2.24
CA ASP A 71 -5.63 -4.10 -3.61
C ASP A 71 -4.28 -4.72 -4.07
N ILE A 72 -3.41 -5.14 -3.13
CA ILE A 72 -2.13 -5.82 -3.40
C ILE A 72 -2.26 -7.34 -3.57
N GLY A 73 -3.13 -7.98 -2.76
CA GLY A 73 -3.36 -9.43 -2.77
C GLY A 73 -4.49 -9.85 -3.70
#